data_AF-A0A1I3TH15-F1
#
_entry.id   AF-A0A1I3TH15-F1
#
_cell.length_a   1.000
_cell.length_b   1.000
_cell.length_c   1.000
_cell.angle_alpha   90.00
_cell.angle_beta   90.00
_cell.angle_gamma   90.00
#
_symmetry.space_group_name_H-M   'P 1'
#
loop_
_entity.id
_entity.type
_entity.pdbx_description
1 polymer ?
#
loop_
_entity_poly.entity_id
_entity_poly.type
_entity_poly.pdbx_seq_one_letter_code
_entity_poly.pdbx_strand_id
1 'polypeptide(L)'
;MTIISCKSFKNPNSEKDNFAEFKGGRFGYDYLTLRIYSDSTYYFDRWSHNQVSVKDYGKWNLQNDTLNLNSTESLTESRFPKRKSKKKHFVNVKFSIQNDTLKLYSDSKINNEYSKISNELYRTN
;
A
#
# COMPACT_ATOMS: atom_id res chain seq x y z
N MET A 1 -13.48 11.04 22.01
CA MET A 1 -13.27 9.89 21.10
C MET A 1 -13.46 10.43 19.69
N THR A 2 -12.37 10.80 19.02
CA THR A 2 -12.43 11.54 17.75
C THR A 2 -12.49 10.55 16.61
N ILE A 3 -13.67 10.36 16.04
CA ILE A 3 -13.86 9.60 14.80
C ILE A 3 -13.37 10.50 13.67
N ILE A 4 -12.12 10.32 13.24
CA ILE A 4 -11.62 10.92 12.00
C ILE A 4 -12.33 10.17 10.86
N SER A 5 -13.47 10.73 10.46
CA SER A 5 -14.27 10.32 9.31
C SER A 5 -13.41 10.26 8.05
N CYS A 6 -13.69 9.31 7.14
CA CYS A 6 -13.05 9.08 5.84
C CYS A 6 -12.94 10.31 4.89
N LYS A 7 -13.29 11.51 5.35
CA LYS A 7 -13.19 12.77 4.61
C LYS A 7 -11.77 13.10 4.15
N SER A 8 -10.71 12.68 4.86
CA SER A 8 -9.32 12.97 4.44
C SER A 8 -8.89 12.24 3.17
N PHE A 9 -9.60 11.17 2.77
CA PHE A 9 -9.29 10.39 1.56
C PHE A 9 -10.31 10.57 0.43
N LYS A 10 -11.37 11.35 0.64
CA LYS A 10 -12.31 11.65 -0.44
C LYS A 10 -11.63 12.57 -1.46
N ASN A 11 -11.60 12.13 -2.71
CA ASN A 11 -11.28 12.99 -3.83
C ASN A 11 -12.52 13.88 -4.08
N PRO A 12 -12.42 15.22 -3.99
CA PRO A 12 -13.57 16.09 -4.20
C PRO A 12 -14.10 16.06 -5.65
N ASN A 13 -13.37 15.45 -6.59
CA ASN A 13 -13.68 15.51 -8.03
C ASN A 13 -13.98 14.15 -8.71
N SER A 14 -14.08 13.03 -7.98
CA SER A 14 -14.44 11.75 -8.60
C SER A 14 -15.60 11.05 -7.89
N GLU A 15 -16.80 11.14 -8.47
CA GLU A 15 -17.96 10.33 -8.07
C GLU A 15 -17.78 8.83 -8.37
N LYS A 16 -16.73 8.44 -9.10
CA LYS A 16 -16.56 7.06 -9.60
C LYS A 16 -15.65 6.16 -8.78
N ASP A 17 -14.77 6.70 -7.94
CA ASP A 17 -13.76 5.89 -7.25
C ASP A 17 -13.76 6.17 -5.74
N ASN A 18 -14.31 5.24 -4.95
CA ASN A 18 -14.37 5.29 -3.48
C ASN A 18 -13.02 5.03 -2.79
N PHE A 19 -11.90 5.39 -3.43
CA PHE A 19 -10.56 5.14 -2.94
C PHE A 19 -9.61 6.31 -3.16
N ALA A 20 -8.63 6.44 -2.27
CA ALA A 20 -7.41 7.23 -2.51
C ALA A 20 -6.33 6.32 -3.10
N GLU A 21 -5.76 6.70 -4.24
CA GLU A 21 -4.68 5.97 -4.90
C GLU A 21 -3.34 6.65 -4.63
N PHE A 22 -2.33 5.85 -4.32
CA PHE A 22 -0.95 6.26 -4.13
C PHE A 22 -0.05 5.45 -5.04
N LYS A 23 0.85 6.13 -5.74
CA LYS A 23 1.79 5.51 -6.67
C LYS A 23 3.23 5.82 -6.30
N GLY A 24 4.11 4.89 -6.62
CA GLY A 24 5.55 5.05 -6.48
C GLY A 24 6.32 4.07 -7.34
N GLY A 25 7.63 4.02 -7.12
CA GLY A 25 8.58 3.28 -7.95
C GLY A 25 9.31 4.16 -8.96
N ARG A 26 10.07 3.51 -9.83
CA ARG A 26 10.96 4.09 -10.82
C ARG A 26 10.55 3.59 -12.20
N PHE A 27 10.25 4.54 -13.08
CA PHE A 27 9.89 4.27 -14.48
C PHE A 27 10.84 3.25 -15.13
N GLY A 28 10.27 2.18 -15.70
CA GLY A 28 11.00 1.09 -16.36
C GLY A 28 11.58 0.02 -15.43
N TYR A 29 11.62 0.24 -14.11
CA TYR A 29 12.25 -0.66 -13.15
C TYR A 29 11.27 -1.24 -12.13
N ASP A 30 10.36 -0.44 -11.61
CA ASP A 30 9.33 -0.89 -10.69
C ASP A 30 8.15 0.09 -10.67
N TYR A 31 6.97 -0.45 -10.39
CA TYR A 31 5.82 0.37 -10.08
C TYR A 31 5.15 -0.19 -8.84
N LEU A 32 4.65 0.71 -8.01
CA LEU A 32 3.87 0.41 -6.83
C LEU A 32 2.57 1.21 -6.89
N THR A 33 1.46 0.54 -6.61
CA THR A 33 0.14 1.14 -6.47
C THR A 33 -0.45 0.68 -5.15
N LEU A 34 -0.90 1.62 -4.32
CA LEU A 34 -1.65 1.37 -3.10
C LEU A 34 -2.97 2.13 -3.18
N ARG A 35 -4.08 1.42 -3.05
CA ARG A 35 -5.43 1.98 -2.98
C ARG A 35 -5.99 1.80 -1.59
N ILE A 36 -6.45 2.89 -0.99
CA ILE A 36 -7.09 2.93 0.32
C ILE A 36 -8.58 3.20 0.10
N TYR A 37 -9.42 2.19 0.32
CA TYR A 37 -10.87 2.30 0.13
C TYR A 37 -11.55 2.82 1.39
N SER A 38 -12.67 3.54 1.22
CA SER A 38 -13.43 4.10 2.35
C SER A 38 -14.05 3.05 3.29
N ASP A 39 -14.13 1.79 2.86
CA ASP A 39 -14.70 0.66 3.61
C ASP A 39 -13.69 -0.03 4.55
N SER A 40 -12.55 0.61 4.82
CA SER A 40 -11.44 0.07 5.62
C SER A 40 -10.67 -1.08 4.97
N THR A 41 -10.83 -1.28 3.65
CA THR A 41 -10.00 -2.23 2.88
C THR A 41 -8.94 -1.52 2.05
N TYR A 42 -7.86 -2.23 1.72
CA TYR A 42 -6.85 -1.75 0.80
C TYR A 42 -6.51 -2.78 -0.27
N TYR A 43 -6.00 -2.28 -1.38
CA TYR A 43 -5.36 -3.06 -2.43
C TYR A 43 -3.96 -2.53 -2.69
N PHE A 44 -3.01 -3.44 -2.81
CA PHE A 44 -1.64 -3.15 -3.16
C PHE A 44 -1.24 -3.98 -4.38
N ASP A 45 -0.60 -3.34 -5.35
CA ASP A 45 0.04 -3.99 -6.48
C ASP A 45 1.46 -3.46 -6.62
N ARG A 46 2.41 -4.39 -6.73
CA ARG A 46 3.80 -4.10 -7.02
C ARG A 46 4.25 -4.98 -8.16
N TRP A 47 4.90 -4.34 -9.11
CA TRP A 47 5.69 -5.01 -10.12
C TRP A 47 7.11 -4.49 -10.06
N SER A 48 8.06 -5.38 -10.33
CA SER A 48 9.45 -5.00 -10.42
C SER A 48 10.08 -5.77 -11.58
N HIS A 49 10.90 -5.07 -12.35
CA HIS A 49 11.60 -5.59 -13.50
C HIS A 49 12.45 -6.80 -13.08
N ASN A 50 12.24 -7.92 -13.76
CA ASN A 50 12.87 -9.21 -13.47
C ASN A 50 12.58 -9.82 -12.10
N GLN A 51 11.56 -9.34 -11.39
CA GLN A 51 11.07 -9.94 -10.15
C GLN A 51 9.62 -10.38 -10.30
N VAL A 52 9.14 -10.98 -9.22
CA VAL A 52 7.79 -11.51 -9.09
C VAL A 52 6.82 -10.36 -8.79
N SER A 53 5.67 -10.33 -9.45
CA SER A 53 4.62 -9.36 -9.11
C SER A 53 3.95 -9.75 -7.81
N VAL A 54 3.60 -8.75 -7.03
CA VAL A 54 2.99 -8.90 -5.72
C VAL A 54 1.69 -8.14 -5.71
N LYS A 55 0.60 -8.86 -5.46
CA LYS A 55 -0.71 -8.29 -5.14
C LYS A 55 -1.03 -8.61 -3.69
N ASP A 56 -1.49 -7.63 -2.94
CA ASP A 56 -1.82 -7.78 -1.53
C ASP A 56 -3.12 -7.05 -1.21
N TYR A 57 -3.95 -7.68 -0.39
CA TYR A 57 -5.27 -7.19 -0.01
C TYR A 57 -5.40 -7.30 1.50
N GLY A 58 -6.04 -6.32 2.10
CA GLY A 58 -6.21 -6.35 3.54
C GLY A 58 -7.08 -5.25 4.09
N LYS A 59 -6.96 -5.07 5.40
CA LYS A 59 -7.63 -4.01 6.14
C LYS A 59 -6.64 -2.93 6.54
N TRP A 60 -7.14 -1.70 6.60
CA TRP A 60 -6.38 -0.59 7.14
C TRP A 60 -7.08 0.03 8.35
N ASN A 61 -6.29 0.69 9.20
CA ASN A 61 -6.80 1.60 10.21
C ASN A 61 -5.91 2.84 10.30
N LEU A 62 -6.47 3.95 10.77
CA LEU A 62 -5.75 5.20 10.97
C LEU A 62 -5.74 5.53 12.46
N GLN A 63 -4.55 5.72 13.03
CA GLN A 63 -4.36 6.12 14.42
C GLN A 63 -3.24 7.15 14.48
N ASN A 64 -3.51 8.35 15.03
CA ASN A 64 -2.50 9.41 15.21
C ASN A 64 -1.67 9.67 13.95
N ASP A 65 -2.33 9.98 12.83
CA ASP A 65 -1.70 10.22 11.51
C ASP A 65 -0.84 9.07 10.97
N THR A 66 -1.00 7.88 11.56
CA THR A 66 -0.32 6.66 11.16
C THR A 66 -1.34 5.69 10.57
N LEU A 67 -1.13 5.35 9.30
CA LEU A 67 -1.88 4.35 8.57
C LEU A 67 -1.27 2.98 8.81
N ASN A 68 -2.03 2.06 9.39
CA ASN A 68 -1.58 0.68 9.60
C ASN A 68 -2.27 -0.25 8.60
N LEU A 69 -1.49 -1.03 7.86
CA LEU A 69 -1.96 -2.02 6.90
C LEU A 69 -1.78 -3.44 7.45
N ASN A 70 -2.83 -4.25 7.31
CA ASN A 70 -2.85 -5.66 7.72
C ASN A 70 -3.40 -6.54 6.60
N SER A 71 -2.54 -7.34 5.98
CA SER A 71 -2.88 -8.29 4.91
C SER A 71 -3.85 -9.37 5.40
N THR A 72 -4.96 -9.48 4.70
CA THR A 72 -5.87 -10.63 4.81
C THR A 72 -5.50 -11.68 3.77
N GLU A 73 -5.20 -11.25 2.55
CA GLU A 73 -4.89 -12.10 1.41
C GLU A 73 -3.74 -11.54 0.59
N SER A 74 -2.88 -12.43 0.09
CA SER A 74 -1.69 -12.04 -0.66
C SER A 74 -1.45 -13.02 -1.80
N LEU A 75 -1.30 -12.47 -2.99
CA LEU A 75 -1.07 -13.20 -4.23
C LEU A 75 0.29 -12.78 -4.79
N THR A 76 1.25 -13.70 -4.67
CA THR A 76 2.56 -13.53 -5.29
C THR A 76 2.57 -14.27 -6.63
N GLU A 77 2.55 -13.52 -7.74
CA GLU A 77 2.47 -14.03 -9.11
C GLU A 77 3.88 -14.24 -9.68
N SER A 78 4.41 -15.45 -9.51
CA SER A 78 5.70 -15.84 -10.09
C SER A 78 5.61 -16.07 -11.60
N ARG A 79 6.66 -15.65 -12.34
CA ARG A 79 6.87 -16.06 -13.75
C ARG A 79 6.88 -17.59 -13.93
N PHE A 80 7.10 -18.33 -12.84
CA PHE A 80 6.96 -19.78 -12.78
C PHE A 80 5.64 -20.13 -12.08
N PRO A 81 4.58 -20.55 -12.81
CA PRO A 81 3.23 -20.73 -12.25
C PRO A 81 3.15 -21.78 -11.13
N LYS A 82 4.15 -22.67 -11.02
CA LYS A 82 4.27 -23.68 -9.96
C LYS A 82 4.76 -23.15 -8.60
N ARG A 83 5.17 -21.88 -8.50
CA ARG A 83 5.69 -21.27 -7.26
C ARG A 83 4.83 -20.06 -6.84
N LYS A 84 3.51 -20.24 -6.77
CA LYS A 84 2.63 -19.26 -6.14
C LYS A 84 2.82 -19.34 -4.62
N SER A 85 3.19 -18.22 -4.01
CA SER A 85 3.36 -18.08 -2.57
C SER A 85 2.24 -17.19 -2.03
N LYS A 86 1.58 -17.63 -0.96
CA LYS A 86 0.60 -16.83 -0.20
C LYS A 86 1.29 -16.13 0.99
N LYS A 87 2.42 -15.46 0.73
CA LYS A 87 3.13 -14.70 1.78
C LYS A 87 2.45 -13.36 1.99
N LYS A 88 2.08 -13.07 3.24
CA LYS A 88 1.57 -11.77 3.67
C LYS A 88 2.63 -10.70 3.57
N HIS A 89 2.35 -9.62 2.82
CA HIS A 89 3.33 -8.54 2.61
C HIS A 89 3.19 -7.40 3.62
N PHE A 90 2.01 -7.17 4.20
CA PHE A 90 1.81 -6.19 5.26
C PHE A 90 1.30 -6.84 6.54
N VAL A 91 2.20 -7.10 7.49
CA VAL A 91 1.81 -7.54 8.84
C VAL A 91 2.08 -6.41 9.81
N ASN A 92 1.03 -5.65 10.15
CA ASN A 92 1.10 -4.46 11.00
C ASN A 92 2.12 -3.42 10.50
N VAL A 93 2.16 -3.21 9.19
CA VAL A 93 3.06 -2.25 8.57
C VAL A 93 2.45 -0.86 8.68
N LYS A 94 3.27 0.09 9.13
CA LYS A 94 2.83 1.45 9.42
C LYS A 94 3.37 2.44 8.41
N PHE A 95 2.54 3.39 8.01
CA PHE A 95 2.91 4.52 7.16
C PHE A 95 2.55 5.82 7.89
N SER A 96 3.43 6.81 7.85
CA SER A 96 3.05 8.17 8.21
C SER A 96 2.41 8.85 7.00
N ILE A 97 1.33 9.58 7.25
CA ILE A 97 0.69 10.41 6.22
C ILE A 97 1.21 11.83 6.37
N GLN A 98 1.88 12.34 5.34
CA GLN A 98 2.33 13.73 5.26
C GLN A 98 1.77 14.33 3.99
N ASN A 99 0.73 15.16 4.11
CA ASN A 99 -0.02 15.75 2.99
C ASN A 99 -0.50 14.65 2.02
N ASP A 100 -0.02 14.69 0.78
CA ASP A 100 -0.31 13.74 -0.28
C ASP A 100 0.77 12.64 -0.41
N THR A 101 1.58 12.43 0.62
CA THR A 101 2.65 11.42 0.61
C THR A 101 2.47 10.43 1.75
N LEU A 102 2.55 9.14 1.43
CA LEU A 102 2.70 8.07 2.40
C LEU A 102 4.18 7.73 2.53
N LYS A 103 4.72 7.86 3.75
CA LYS A 103 6.09 7.42 4.04
C LYS A 103 6.06 6.18 4.90
N LEU A 104 6.80 5.16 4.50
CA LEU A 104 6.91 3.94 5.30
C LEU A 104 7.57 4.26 6.64
N TYR A 105 6.93 3.89 7.74
CA TYR A 105 7.51 4.03 9.06
C TYR A 105 8.57 2.93 9.22
N SER A 106 9.84 3.28 9.00
CA SER A 106 10.97 2.38 9.23
C SER A 106 11.24 2.30 10.72
N ASP A 107 10.59 1.37 11.42
CA ASP A 107 11.21 0.83 12.63
C ASP A 107 12.43 0.03 12.18
N SER A 108 13.58 0.28 12.79
CA SER A 108 14.91 -0.24 12.44
C SER A 108 15.05 -1.78 12.37
N LYS A 109 13.97 -2.53 12.60
CA LYS A 109 13.85 -3.99 12.47
C LYS A 109 13.07 -4.47 11.25
N ILE A 110 12.62 -3.57 10.37
CA ILE A 110 12.01 -3.98 9.11
C ILE A 110 13.12 -4.56 8.22
N ASN A 111 13.20 -5.90 8.24
CA ASN A 111 14.09 -6.74 7.46
C ASN A 111 14.25 -6.22 6.03
N ASN A 112 15.46 -6.39 5.50
CA ASN A 112 16.01 -6.04 4.18
C ASN A 112 15.11 -6.30 2.93
N GLU A 113 13.91 -6.86 3.08
CA GLU A 113 12.91 -7.06 2.01
C GLU A 113 12.09 -5.78 1.71
N TYR A 114 11.87 -4.90 2.68
CA TYR A 114 11.03 -3.69 2.49
C TYR A 114 11.81 -2.45 2.05
N SER A 115 13.14 -2.46 2.15
CA SER A 115 14.02 -1.40 1.60
C SER A 115 13.90 -1.24 0.08
N LYS A 116 13.20 -2.17 -0.59
CA LYS A 116 12.89 -2.14 -2.01
C LYS A 116 11.49 -1.60 -2.34
N ILE A 117 10.66 -1.31 -1.35
CA ILE A 117 9.44 -0.52 -1.55
C ILE A 117 9.93 0.93 -1.52
N SER A 118 9.58 1.74 -2.53
CA SER A 118 9.94 3.16 -2.48
C SER A 118 9.48 3.72 -1.13
N ASN A 119 10.41 4.32 -0.37
CA ASN A 119 10.14 4.81 0.98
C ASN A 119 9.00 5.85 1.02
N GLU A 120 8.60 6.34 -0.15
CA GLU A 120 7.56 7.32 -0.37
C GLU A 120 6.62 6.85 -1.49
N LEU A 121 5.31 7.01 -1.28
CA LEU A 121 4.27 6.88 -2.29
C LEU A 121 3.50 8.20 -2.35
N TYR A 122 3.19 8.67 -3.57
CA TYR A 122 2.51 9.95 -3.79
C TYR A 122 1.06 9.72 -4.21
N ARG A 123 0.14 10.49 -3.63
CA ARG A 123 -1.27 10.45 -3.98
C ARG A 123 -1.45 10.88 -5.43
N THR A 124 -2.29 10.15 -6.16
CA THR A 124 -2.71 10.52 -7.51
C THR A 124 -4.20 10.86 -7.52
N ASN A 125 -4.55 11.95 -8.21
CA ASN A 125 -5.93 12.42 -8.37
C ASN A 125 -6.72 11.58 -9.38
#